data_AF-A0A7R7VFV0-F1
#
_entry.id   AF-A0A7R7VFV0-F1
#
_cell.length_a   1.000
_cell.length_b   1.000
_cell.length_c   1.000
_cell.angle_alpha   90.00
_cell.angle_beta   90.00
_cell.angle_gamma   90.00
#
_symmetry.space_group_name_H-M   'P 1'
#
loop_
_entity.id
_entity.type
_entity.pdbx_description
1 polymer ?
#
loop_
_entity_poly.entity_id
_entity_poly.type
_entity_poly.pdbx_seq_one_letter_code
_entity_poly.pdbx_strand_id
1 'polypeptide(L)'
;MNLSTIPITACAPSAIAPPTILGAEILSLSASPVTNFSFDVFADFNYNHGEISVTNASFCNITVTYAHPGQNDIINVETWLPLSNWNERLQATGGGGWQAGRFALSQFFMAGAIGEGYAATTTDAGLGDSPTSWALKSDGNVDLYALQNLGSRSLHDQAVIGKSLVRSF
;
A
#
# COMPACT_ATOMS: atom_id res chain seq x y z
N MET A 1 4.20 -18.77 -21.41
CA MET A 1 3.45 -18.25 -20.25
C MET A 1 2.57 -17.14 -20.76
N ASN A 2 1.25 -17.25 -20.60
CA ASN A 2 0.30 -16.31 -21.18
C ASN A 2 0.40 -15.00 -20.40
N LEU A 3 1.08 -14.00 -20.96
CA LEU A 3 1.16 -12.66 -20.38
C LEU A 3 -0.20 -11.99 -20.57
N SER A 4 -1.14 -12.28 -19.68
CA SER A 4 -2.43 -11.58 -19.66
C SER A 4 -2.15 -10.12 -19.33
N THR A 5 -2.25 -9.26 -20.35
CA THR A 5 -2.17 -7.81 -20.18
C THR A 5 -3.54 -7.30 -19.75
N ILE A 6 -3.59 -6.57 -18.65
CA ILE A 6 -4.80 -5.94 -18.13
C ILE A 6 -4.99 -4.60 -18.86
N PRO A 7 -6.18 -4.32 -19.42
CA PRO A 7 -6.42 -3.06 -20.12
C PRO A 7 -6.33 -1.89 -19.14
N ILE A 8 -5.76 -0.77 -19.59
CA ILE A 8 -5.57 0.42 -18.74
C ILE A 8 -6.89 0.96 -18.17
N THR A 9 -8.02 0.71 -18.85
CA THR A 9 -9.37 1.08 -18.43
C THR A 9 -9.84 0.31 -17.19
N ALA A 10 -9.24 -0.83 -16.86
CA ALA A 10 -9.47 -1.52 -15.59
C ALA A 10 -8.95 -0.69 -14.40
N CYS A 11 -7.95 0.17 -14.63
CA CYS A 11 -7.45 1.12 -13.63
C CYS A 11 -8.28 2.40 -13.58
N ALA A 12 -9.57 2.25 -13.31
CA ALA A 12 -10.48 3.36 -13.04
C ALA A 12 -11.21 3.12 -11.72
N PRO A 13 -11.45 4.14 -10.88
CA PRO A 13 -12.13 3.94 -9.61
C PRO A 13 -13.51 3.27 -9.76
N SER A 14 -14.23 3.59 -10.83
CA SER A 14 -15.54 3.01 -11.14
C SER A 14 -15.48 1.56 -11.61
N ALA A 15 -14.31 1.06 -12.03
CA ALA A 15 -14.10 -0.32 -12.45
C ALA A 15 -13.66 -1.23 -11.29
N ILE A 16 -13.31 -0.64 -10.14
CA ILE A 16 -12.78 -1.37 -8.98
C ILE A 16 -13.84 -1.41 -7.89
N ALA A 17 -14.24 -2.60 -7.47
CA ALA A 17 -15.13 -2.77 -6.35
C ALA A 17 -14.44 -2.30 -5.04
N PRO A 18 -15.06 -1.41 -4.24
CA PRO A 18 -14.51 -1.03 -2.95
C PRO A 18 -14.31 -2.25 -2.04
N PRO A 19 -13.16 -2.40 -1.37
CA PRO A 19 -12.93 -3.51 -0.46
C PRO A 19 -13.83 -3.41 0.77
N THR A 20 -14.12 -4.55 1.41
CA THR A 20 -14.85 -4.58 2.69
C THR A 20 -13.93 -5.02 3.80
N ILE A 21 -13.98 -4.31 4.93
CA ILE A 21 -13.15 -4.55 6.10
C ILE A 21 -14.07 -4.60 7.32
N LEU A 22 -13.94 -5.66 8.12
CA LEU A 22 -14.76 -5.78 9.33
C LEU A 22 -14.37 -4.69 10.34
N GLY A 23 -15.35 -3.86 10.71
CA GLY A 23 -15.18 -2.80 11.70
C GLY A 23 -14.62 -1.48 11.16
N ALA A 24 -14.49 -1.34 9.84
CA ALA A 24 -14.03 -0.12 9.19
C ALA A 24 -15.01 0.35 8.10
N GLU A 25 -14.99 1.65 7.83
CA GLU A 25 -15.75 2.31 6.78
C GLU A 25 -14.80 2.81 5.69
N ILE A 26 -15.04 2.41 4.44
CA ILE A 26 -14.32 2.96 3.30
C ILE A 26 -14.83 4.37 3.03
N LEU A 27 -13.93 5.35 3.11
CA LEU A 27 -14.23 6.76 2.87
C LEU A 27 -14.05 7.13 1.41
N SER A 28 -12.98 6.62 0.77
CA SER A 28 -12.76 6.83 -0.66
C SER A 28 -11.87 5.76 -1.29
N LEU A 29 -11.97 5.63 -2.61
CA LEU A 29 -11.09 4.81 -3.44
C LEU A 29 -10.67 5.65 -4.65
N SER A 30 -9.36 5.81 -4.86
CA SER A 30 -8.79 6.39 -6.07
C SER A 30 -7.96 5.34 -6.80
N ALA A 31 -7.88 5.47 -8.13
CA ALA A 31 -7.12 4.58 -8.98
C ALA A 31 -6.65 5.36 -10.20
N SER A 32 -5.35 5.27 -10.49
CA SER A 32 -4.72 5.96 -11.60
C SER A 32 -3.68 5.05 -12.27
N PRO A 33 -3.73 4.89 -13.60
CA PRO A 33 -2.72 4.10 -14.28
C PRO A 33 -1.38 4.85 -14.27
N VAL A 34 -0.31 4.10 -14.01
CA VAL A 34 1.07 4.55 -14.13
C VAL A 34 1.70 3.75 -15.28
N THR A 35 2.29 4.46 -16.24
CA THR A 35 2.92 3.89 -17.44
C THR A 35 4.32 4.44 -17.62
N ASN A 36 5.19 3.70 -18.31
CA ASN A 36 6.59 4.09 -18.54
C ASN A 36 7.34 4.36 -17.24
N PHE A 37 6.99 3.63 -16.17
CA PHE A 37 7.66 3.75 -14.88
C PHE A 37 9.03 3.07 -14.97
N SER A 38 10.07 3.84 -14.69
CA SER A 38 11.44 3.35 -14.60
C SER A 38 12.05 3.87 -13.31
N PHE A 39 12.71 2.98 -12.57
CA PHE A 39 13.23 3.29 -11.24
C PHE A 39 14.32 2.27 -10.87
N ASP A 40 15.48 2.76 -10.45
CA ASP A 40 16.57 1.90 -9.97
C ASP A 40 16.42 1.68 -8.47
N VAL A 41 16.36 0.40 -8.09
CA VAL A 41 16.22 -0.01 -6.69
C VAL A 41 17.53 -0.67 -6.27
N PHE A 42 18.29 0.05 -5.44
CA PHE A 42 19.54 -0.45 -4.88
C PHE A 42 19.28 -1.61 -3.90
N ALA A 43 20.24 -2.53 -3.80
CA ALA A 43 20.14 -3.70 -2.94
C ALA A 43 19.82 -3.35 -1.47
N ASP A 44 20.35 -2.24 -0.96
CA ASP A 44 20.10 -1.74 0.42
C ASP A 44 18.63 -1.39 0.69
N PHE A 45 17.84 -1.18 -0.36
CA PHE A 45 16.41 -0.89 -0.30
C PHE A 45 15.54 -1.97 -0.95
N ASN A 46 16.13 -3.08 -1.42
CA ASN A 46 15.37 -4.26 -1.87
C ASN A 46 15.64 -5.42 -0.90
N TYR A 47 15.15 -5.30 0.34
CA TYR A 47 15.56 -6.21 1.43
C TYR A 47 15.31 -7.69 1.12
N ASN A 48 16.35 -8.51 1.27
CA ASN A 48 16.39 -9.93 0.93
C ASN A 48 16.35 -10.24 -0.57
N HIS A 49 16.49 -9.21 -1.40
CA HIS A 49 16.48 -9.27 -2.84
C HIS A 49 17.72 -8.51 -3.37
N GLY A 50 18.01 -8.66 -4.66
CA GLY A 50 19.15 -7.98 -5.30
C GLY A 50 18.82 -6.57 -5.75
N GLU A 51 19.82 -5.86 -6.28
CA GLU A 51 19.58 -4.65 -7.06
C GLU A 51 18.73 -4.95 -8.30
N ILE A 52 17.80 -4.06 -8.63
CA ILE A 52 16.96 -4.17 -9.82
C ILE A 52 16.74 -2.82 -10.48
N SER A 53 16.96 -2.76 -11.79
CA SER A 53 16.54 -1.64 -12.65
C SER A 53 15.17 -1.92 -13.23
N VAL A 54 14.14 -1.30 -12.66
CA VAL A 54 12.78 -1.36 -13.19
C VAL A 54 12.72 -0.51 -14.45
N THR A 55 12.24 -1.07 -15.56
CA THR A 55 12.15 -0.34 -16.84
C THR A 55 10.80 -0.54 -17.49
N ASN A 56 10.19 0.57 -17.95
CA ASN A 56 8.91 0.59 -18.67
C ASN A 56 7.78 -0.19 -17.99
N ALA A 57 7.78 -0.25 -16.66
CA ALA A 57 6.72 -0.90 -15.91
C ALA A 57 5.40 -0.11 -16.06
N SER A 58 4.30 -0.85 -16.06
CA SER A 58 2.95 -0.29 -16.07
C SER A 58 2.11 -0.98 -15.00
N PHE A 59 1.50 -0.19 -14.14
CA PHE A 59 0.70 -0.68 -13.01
C PHE A 59 -0.44 0.28 -12.70
N CYS A 60 -1.45 -0.21 -12.00
CA CYS A 60 -2.51 0.61 -11.43
C CYS A 60 -2.11 1.03 -10.02
N ASN A 61 -1.99 2.33 -9.76
CA ASN A 61 -1.83 2.85 -8.40
C ASN A 61 -3.22 3.11 -7.81
N ILE A 62 -3.57 2.35 -6.78
CA ILE A 62 -4.84 2.43 -6.07
C ILE A 62 -4.58 2.91 -4.65
N THR A 63 -5.33 3.91 -4.21
CA THR A 63 -5.36 4.31 -2.79
C THR A 63 -6.77 4.11 -2.23
N VAL A 64 -6.86 3.36 -1.15
CA VAL A 64 -8.08 3.17 -0.37
C VAL A 64 -7.94 3.91 0.96
N THR A 65 -8.81 4.88 1.19
CA THR A 65 -8.89 5.62 2.46
C THR A 65 -10.05 5.07 3.28
N TYR A 66 -9.80 4.76 4.54
CA TYR A 66 -10.82 4.22 5.45
C TYR A 66 -10.63 4.77 6.88
N ALA A 67 -11.65 4.58 7.71
CA ALA A 67 -11.64 4.92 9.13
C ALA A 67 -12.29 3.83 9.97
N HIS A 68 -11.91 3.73 11.23
CA HIS A 68 -12.60 2.91 12.22
C HIS A 68 -13.60 3.78 13.02
N PRO A 69 -14.90 3.46 13.02
CA PRO A 69 -15.89 4.24 13.75
C PRO A 69 -15.52 4.43 15.22
N GLY A 70 -15.49 5.69 15.68
CA GLY A 70 -15.19 6.07 17.06
C GLY A 70 -13.69 6.12 17.42
N GLN A 71 -12.77 5.81 16.49
CA GLN A 71 -11.32 5.87 16.76
C GLN A 71 -10.68 7.19 16.32
N ASN A 72 -11.39 7.98 15.50
CA ASN A 72 -10.91 9.26 14.96
C ASN A 72 -9.59 9.12 14.17
N ASP A 73 -9.49 8.05 13.39
CA ASP A 73 -8.39 7.80 12.45
C ASP A 73 -8.83 7.99 11.00
N ILE A 74 -7.87 8.29 10.13
CA ILE A 74 -8.03 8.25 8.67
C ILE A 74 -6.78 7.55 8.15
N ILE A 75 -6.95 6.35 7.60
CA ILE A 75 -5.84 5.48 7.19
C ILE A 75 -5.88 5.32 5.68
N ASN A 76 -4.71 5.36 5.05
CA ASN A 76 -4.58 5.15 3.62
C ASN A 76 -3.76 3.89 3.35
N VAL A 77 -4.32 3.01 2.51
CA VAL A 77 -3.61 1.86 1.94
C VAL A 77 -3.38 2.13 0.47
N GLU A 78 -2.11 2.13 0.09
CA GLU A 78 -1.68 2.26 -1.30
C GLU A 78 -1.31 0.87 -1.83
N THR A 79 -1.77 0.55 -3.04
CA THR A 79 -1.55 -0.73 -3.69
C THR A 79 -1.22 -0.51 -5.16
N TRP A 80 -0.11 -1.10 -5.62
CA TRP A 80 0.29 -1.10 -7.03
C TRP A 80 0.02 -2.48 -7.62
N LEU A 81 -0.87 -2.54 -8.61
CA LEU A 81 -1.23 -3.77 -9.32
C LEU A 81 -0.61 -3.78 -10.73
N PRO A 82 0.29 -4.71 -11.07
CA PRO A 82 0.88 -4.75 -12.39
C PRO A 82 -0.18 -4.91 -13.48
N LEU A 83 -0.13 -4.09 -14.53
CA LEU A 83 -0.98 -4.25 -15.72
C LEU A 83 -0.47 -5.35 -16.65
N SER A 84 0.73 -5.85 -16.40
CA SER A 84 1.38 -6.95 -17.12
C SER A 84 2.44 -7.58 -16.23
N ASN A 85 2.92 -8.78 -16.58
CA ASN A 85 4.01 -9.47 -15.88
C ASN A 85 3.75 -9.71 -14.38
N TRP A 86 2.49 -9.79 -13.96
CA TRP A 86 2.16 -10.18 -12.59
C TRP A 86 2.52 -11.65 -12.36
N ASN A 87 3.23 -11.93 -11.28
CA ASN A 87 3.73 -13.25 -10.91
C ASN A 87 2.79 -14.01 -9.94
N GLU A 88 1.54 -13.53 -9.82
CA GLU A 88 0.48 -14.07 -8.96
C GLU A 88 0.75 -13.92 -7.45
N ARG A 89 1.71 -13.08 -7.05
CA ARG A 89 2.04 -12.83 -5.64
C ARG A 89 1.76 -11.39 -5.24
N LEU A 90 1.42 -11.21 -3.97
CA LEU A 90 1.22 -9.93 -3.30
C LEU A 90 2.28 -9.77 -2.21
N GLN A 91 2.94 -8.62 -2.18
CA GLN A 91 3.94 -8.25 -1.19
C GLN A 91 3.55 -6.97 -0.46
N ALA A 92 3.44 -7.05 0.86
CA ALA A 92 3.34 -5.88 1.73
C ALA A 92 4.76 -5.41 2.09
N THR A 93 5.11 -4.16 1.78
CA THR A 93 6.48 -3.67 1.90
C THR A 93 6.87 -3.23 3.31
N GLY A 94 5.89 -2.98 4.18
CA GLY A 94 6.09 -2.57 5.56
C GLY A 94 6.58 -1.12 5.71
N GLY A 95 7.19 -0.84 6.86
CA GLY A 95 7.62 0.48 7.32
C GLY A 95 9.00 0.47 7.97
N GLY A 96 9.33 1.54 8.70
CA GLY A 96 10.60 1.67 9.42
C GLY A 96 10.51 2.66 10.59
N GLY A 97 11.15 2.33 11.71
CA GLY A 97 11.07 3.13 12.93
C GLY A 97 9.64 3.28 13.42
N TRP A 98 9.13 4.52 13.43
CA TRP A 98 7.76 4.87 13.87
C TRP A 98 6.80 5.17 12.72
N GLN A 99 7.20 4.91 11.47
CA GLN A 99 6.37 5.08 10.28
C GLN A 99 5.96 3.71 9.75
N ALA A 100 4.66 3.50 9.60
CA ALA A 100 4.12 2.21 9.15
C ALA A 100 4.38 1.92 7.66
N GLY A 101 4.58 2.97 6.86
CA GLY A 101 4.69 2.89 5.40
C GLY A 101 4.30 4.21 4.75
N ARG A 102 4.06 4.19 3.43
CA ARG A 102 3.74 5.37 2.60
C ARG A 102 4.67 6.57 2.79
N PHE A 103 5.96 6.28 2.95
CA PHE A 103 7.02 7.27 3.10
C PHE A 103 8.07 7.11 1.99
N ALA A 104 9.12 7.93 2.01
CA ALA A 104 10.11 7.97 0.93
C ALA A 104 10.72 6.59 0.58
N LEU A 105 10.98 5.72 1.57
CA LEU A 105 11.52 4.39 1.28
C LEU A 105 10.47 3.41 0.75
N SER A 106 9.19 3.62 1.04
CA SER A 106 8.12 2.77 0.48
C SER A 106 8.12 2.80 -1.05
N GLN A 107 8.53 3.90 -1.67
CA GLN A 107 8.67 3.98 -3.13
C GLN A 107 9.71 2.98 -3.66
N PHE A 108 10.88 2.88 -3.01
CA PHE A 108 11.91 1.90 -3.38
C PHE A 108 11.38 0.47 -3.21
N PHE A 109 10.74 0.19 -2.06
CA PHE A 109 10.25 -1.14 -1.74
C PHE A 109 9.16 -1.60 -2.71
N MET A 110 8.22 -0.71 -3.05
CA MET A 110 7.14 -1.01 -3.98
C MET A 110 7.62 -1.09 -5.43
N ALA A 111 8.59 -0.24 -5.83
CA ALA A 111 9.20 -0.32 -7.16
C ALA A 111 9.92 -1.67 -7.34
N GLY A 112 10.70 -2.12 -6.35
CA GLY A 112 11.39 -3.41 -6.40
C GLY A 112 10.39 -4.56 -6.57
N ALA A 113 9.34 -4.57 -5.76
CA ALA A 113 8.25 -5.54 -5.85
C ALA A 113 7.58 -5.54 -7.24
N ILE A 114 7.24 -4.37 -7.80
CA ILE A 114 6.69 -4.27 -9.17
C ILE A 114 7.68 -4.80 -10.22
N GLY A 115 8.96 -4.45 -10.11
CA GLY A 115 10.00 -4.89 -11.04
C GLY A 115 10.16 -6.42 -11.09
N GLU A 116 9.91 -7.07 -9.96
CA GLU A 116 9.95 -8.54 -9.84
C GLU A 116 8.60 -9.22 -10.12
N GLY A 117 7.60 -8.43 -10.51
CA GLY A 117 6.27 -8.90 -10.92
C GLY A 117 5.28 -9.11 -9.77
N TYR A 118 5.59 -8.68 -8.54
CA TYR A 118 4.62 -8.72 -7.45
C TYR A 118 3.57 -7.62 -7.61
N ALA A 119 2.37 -7.84 -7.10
CA ALA A 119 1.55 -6.74 -6.62
C ALA A 119 2.14 -6.22 -5.30
N ALA A 120 2.19 -4.91 -5.11
CA ALA A 120 2.81 -4.30 -3.94
C ALA A 120 1.79 -3.50 -3.14
N THR A 121 1.89 -3.48 -1.80
CA THR A 121 1.01 -2.67 -0.95
C THR A 121 1.74 -2.10 0.27
N THR A 122 1.30 -0.92 0.73
CA THR A 122 1.81 -0.21 1.92
C THR A 122 0.67 0.57 2.61
N THR A 123 0.84 0.94 3.87
CA THR A 123 -0.12 1.74 4.66
C THR A 123 0.59 2.83 5.44
N ASP A 124 -0.04 4.00 5.61
CA ASP A 124 0.47 5.02 6.54
C ASP A 124 0.00 4.78 7.99
N ALA A 125 -0.86 3.79 8.22
CA ALA A 125 -1.52 3.53 9.50
C ALA A 125 -2.30 4.74 10.08
N GLY A 126 -2.55 5.77 9.27
CA GLY A 126 -3.12 7.05 9.70
C GLY A 126 -2.19 7.89 10.58
N LEU A 127 -0.87 7.64 10.50
CA LEU A 127 0.14 8.26 11.35
C LEU A 127 0.97 9.29 10.59
N GLY A 128 1.52 10.25 11.34
CA GLY A 128 2.51 11.20 10.82
C GLY A 128 3.95 10.67 10.92
N ASP A 129 4.88 11.44 10.40
CA ASP A 129 6.30 11.03 10.25
C ASP A 129 7.05 10.76 11.56
N SER A 130 6.54 11.28 12.69
CA SER A 130 7.20 11.21 14.00
C SER A 130 6.20 10.85 15.10
N PRO A 131 6.57 9.99 16.07
CA PRO A 131 5.68 9.64 17.18
C PRO A 131 5.29 10.86 18.03
N THR A 132 6.06 11.95 17.98
CA THR A 132 5.72 13.20 18.66
C THR A 132 4.41 13.82 18.16
N SER A 133 3.97 13.53 16.94
CA SER A 133 2.73 14.09 16.39
C SER A 133 1.50 13.22 16.58
N TRP A 134 1.66 11.92 16.91
CA TRP A 134 0.54 10.98 16.92
C TRP A 134 0.48 10.05 18.13
N ALA A 135 1.59 9.82 18.85
CA ALA A 135 1.65 8.78 19.89
C ALA A 135 0.91 9.17 21.17
N LEU A 136 0.69 10.47 21.42
CA LEU A 136 0.06 10.99 22.63
C LEU A 136 -1.11 11.92 22.26
N LYS A 137 -2.22 11.79 22.99
CA LYS A 137 -3.35 12.74 22.93
C LYS A 137 -3.10 14.00 23.77
N SER A 138 -2.31 13.83 24.83
CA SER A 138 -1.83 14.89 25.73
C SER A 138 -0.65 14.33 26.53
N ASP A 139 0.06 15.18 27.28
CA ASP A 139 1.18 14.75 28.12
C ASP A 139 0.77 13.60 29.05
N GLY A 140 1.51 12.48 28.97
CA GLY A 140 1.25 11.26 29.74
C GLY A 140 0.05 10.43 29.29
N ASN A 141 -0.67 10.84 28.24
CA ASN A 141 -1.86 10.17 27.73
C ASN A 141 -1.61 9.59 26.33
N VAL A 142 -1.33 8.29 26.30
CA VAL A 142 -1.02 7.56 25.07
C VAL A 142 -2.25 7.40 24.19
N ASP A 143 -2.09 7.66 22.88
CA ASP A 143 -3.10 7.29 21.90
C ASP A 143 -3.02 5.79 21.59
N LEU A 144 -3.76 5.00 22.34
CA LEU A 144 -3.78 3.54 22.19
C LEU A 144 -4.33 3.08 20.85
N TYR A 145 -5.25 3.83 20.21
CA TYR A 145 -5.75 3.47 18.88
C TYR A 145 -4.67 3.72 17.83
N ALA A 146 -3.96 4.85 17.89
CA ALA A 146 -2.83 5.12 17.00
C ALA A 146 -1.72 4.07 17.15
N LEU A 147 -1.38 3.68 18.38
CA LEU A 147 -0.43 2.58 18.63
C LEU A 147 -0.94 1.23 18.14
N GLN A 148 -2.23 0.94 18.29
CA GLN A 148 -2.82 -0.29 17.77
C GLN A 148 -2.78 -0.34 16.24
N ASN A 149 -3.01 0.80 15.58
CA ASN A 149 -2.87 0.95 14.13
C ASN A 149 -1.44 0.69 13.68
N LEU A 150 -0.43 1.25 14.35
CA LEU A 150 0.98 0.95 14.06
C LEU A 150 1.30 -0.53 14.27
N GLY A 151 0.86 -1.09 15.39
CA GLY A 151 1.32 -2.41 15.85
C GLY A 151 0.65 -3.59 15.15
N SER A 152 -0.61 -3.45 14.70
CA SER A 152 -1.34 -4.61 14.15
C SER A 152 -2.53 -4.29 13.27
N ARG A 153 -3.39 -3.33 13.65
CA ARG A 153 -4.72 -3.18 13.04
C ARG A 153 -4.61 -2.76 11.58
N SER A 154 -3.91 -1.66 11.30
CA SER A 154 -3.76 -1.16 9.95
C SER A 154 -3.00 -2.12 9.03
N LEU A 155 -2.09 -2.94 9.57
CA LEU A 155 -1.35 -3.96 8.83
C LEU A 155 -2.26 -5.12 8.42
N HIS A 156 -3.16 -5.53 9.31
CA HIS A 156 -4.21 -6.50 8.98
C HIS A 156 -5.14 -5.95 7.89
N ASP A 157 -5.58 -4.71 8.04
CA ASP A 157 -6.47 -4.04 7.07
C ASP A 157 -5.83 -3.91 5.70
N GLN A 158 -4.56 -3.49 5.66
CA GLN A 158 -3.76 -3.46 4.44
C GLN A 158 -3.73 -4.83 3.77
N ALA A 159 -3.53 -5.92 4.52
CA ALA A 159 -3.52 -7.26 3.97
C ALA A 159 -4.89 -7.68 3.41
N VAL A 160 -5.99 -7.31 4.08
CA VAL A 160 -7.36 -7.58 3.61
C VAL A 160 -7.65 -6.78 2.33
N ILE A 161 -7.37 -5.48 2.34
CA ILE A 161 -7.55 -4.58 1.19
C ILE A 161 -6.73 -5.07 -0.01
N GLY A 162 -5.42 -5.28 0.16
CA GLY A 162 -4.53 -5.70 -0.92
C GLY A 162 -4.97 -7.03 -1.55
N LYS A 163 -5.38 -8.01 -0.73
CA LYS A 163 -5.92 -9.28 -1.22
C LYS A 163 -7.26 -9.11 -1.94
N SER A 164 -8.13 -8.22 -1.46
CA SER A 164 -9.39 -7.91 -2.12
C SER A 164 -9.14 -7.32 -3.51
N LEU A 165 -8.29 -6.29 -3.59
CA LEU A 165 -7.95 -5.61 -4.84
C LEU A 165 -7.35 -6.57 -5.87
N VAL A 166 -6.35 -7.37 -5.47
CA VAL A 166 -5.72 -8.38 -6.35
C VAL A 166 -6.72 -9.41 -6.89
N ARG A 167 -7.75 -9.78 -6.11
CA ARG A 167 -8.74 -10.78 -6.55
C ARG A 167 -9.78 -10.20 -7.50
N SER A 168 -10.07 -8.90 -7.41
CA SER A 168 -11.14 -8.25 -8.17
C SER A 168 -10.66 -7.54 -9.44
N PHE A 169 -9.35 -7.31 -9.56
CA PHE A 169 -8.72 -6.58 -10.65
C PHE A 169 -8.33 -7.51 -11.80
#